data_AF-A0A1C5S8M7-F1
#
_entry.id   AF-A0A1C5S8M7-F1
#
_cell.length_a   1.000
_cell.length_b   1.000
_cell.length_c   1.000
_cell.angle_alpha   90.00
_cell.angle_beta   90.00
_cell.angle_gamma   90.00
#
_symmetry.space_group_name_H-M   'P 1'
#
loop_
_entity.id
_entity.type
_entity.pdbx_description
1 polymer ?
#
loop_
_entity_poly.entity_id
_entity_poly.type
_entity_poly.pdbx_seq_one_letter_code
_entity_poly.pdbx_strand_id
1 'polypeptide(L)'
;MKVKEPDLTEQIREIFGTTDAKELRRIAEDAACYRKKGNSANRSPAGRKNSFTDPQLANILALQKQGVKITEIAKKYHVSRQTIYSQIKRVHNFSEDPDVKMRMYFMNRDYLCTMIDIDFLHEKIYIKNYTDQIPLRAFGVVDNPSWNDFEYFLEDRCFPRTRDHAKEILRDMRIPFYDPLLIIEKTDGYMEGDHQWIMMVKKER
;
A
#
# COMPACT_ATOMS: atom_id res chain seq x y z
N MET A 1 11.12 48.11 15.09
CA MET A 1 10.02 48.19 14.12
C MET A 1 9.17 46.94 14.29
N LYS A 2 7.92 47.04 14.75
CA LYS A 2 7.04 45.87 14.89
C LYS A 2 6.54 45.49 13.50
N VAL A 3 6.87 44.29 13.03
CA VAL A 3 6.31 43.71 11.80
C VAL A 3 4.80 43.58 12.03
N LYS A 4 4.01 44.30 11.24
CA LYS A 4 2.55 44.27 11.32
C LYS A 4 2.13 42.92 10.74
N GLU A 5 1.52 42.06 11.56
CA GLU A 5 0.94 40.81 11.05
C GLU A 5 -0.04 41.13 9.91
N PRO A 6 0.04 40.43 8.77
CA PRO A 6 -0.79 40.73 7.62
C PRO A 6 -2.27 40.52 7.97
N ASP A 7 -3.13 41.47 7.57
CA ASP A 7 -4.57 41.40 7.81
C ASP A 7 -5.11 40.09 7.23
N LEU A 8 -5.77 39.29 8.08
CA LEU A 8 -6.36 38.01 7.70
C LEU A 8 -7.31 38.17 6.50
N THR A 9 -7.97 39.32 6.41
CA THR A 9 -8.88 39.66 5.33
C THR A 9 -8.14 39.83 4.01
N GLU A 10 -6.97 40.49 4.02
CA GLU A 10 -6.10 40.65 2.85
C GLU A 10 -5.54 39.30 2.40
N GLN A 11 -5.11 38.46 3.35
CA GLN A 11 -4.62 37.10 3.05
C GLN A 11 -5.71 36.23 2.40
N ILE A 12 -6.94 36.27 2.93
CA ILE A 12 -8.08 35.52 2.36
C ILE A 12 -8.36 36.02 0.94
N ARG A 13 -8.34 37.34 0.72
CA ARG A 13 -8.54 37.93 -0.60
C ARG A 13 -7.43 37.58 -1.59
N GLU A 14 -6.18 37.54 -1.14
CA GLU A 14 -5.02 37.16 -1.96
C GLU A 14 -5.09 35.70 -2.39
N ILE A 15 -5.43 34.80 -1.46
CA ILE A 15 -5.48 33.35 -1.71
C ILE A 15 -6.69 32.96 -2.57
N PHE A 16 -7.87 33.51 -2.27
CA PHE A 16 -9.13 33.05 -2.87
C PHE A 16 -9.74 34.06 -3.87
N GLY A 17 -9.16 35.25 -4.02
CA GLY A 17 -9.67 36.33 -4.87
C GLY A 17 -10.91 37.05 -4.33
N THR A 18 -11.51 36.54 -3.25
CA THR A 18 -12.77 37.01 -2.67
C THR A 18 -12.75 36.82 -1.16
N THR A 19 -13.46 37.68 -0.43
CA THR A 19 -13.73 37.54 1.01
C THR A 19 -15.21 37.25 1.27
N ASP A 20 -16.03 37.13 0.22
CA ASP A 20 -17.45 36.81 0.34
C ASP A 20 -17.64 35.36 0.80
N ALA A 21 -18.39 35.19 1.89
CA ALA A 21 -18.56 33.88 2.53
C ALA A 21 -19.29 32.86 1.62
N LYS A 22 -20.18 33.32 0.74
CA LYS A 22 -20.93 32.43 -0.17
C LYS A 22 -20.02 31.94 -1.28
N GLU A 23 -19.18 32.81 -1.81
CA GLU A 23 -18.21 32.47 -2.85
C GLU A 23 -17.07 31.59 -2.31
N LEU A 24 -16.59 31.87 -1.09
CA LEU A 24 -15.63 30.99 -0.40
C LEU A 24 -16.18 29.58 -0.18
N ARG A 25 -17.46 29.44 0.18
CA ARG A 25 -18.12 28.12 0.28
C ARG A 25 -18.18 27.41 -1.06
N ARG A 26 -18.53 28.12 -2.14
CA ARG A 26 -18.53 27.55 -3.50
C ARG A 26 -17.14 27.09 -3.91
N ILE A 27 -16.11 27.89 -3.66
CA ILE A 27 -14.71 27.54 -3.94
C ILE A 27 -14.29 26.29 -3.15
N ALA A 28 -14.68 26.19 -1.88
CA ALA A 28 -14.41 25.01 -1.06
C ALA A 28 -15.15 23.76 -1.57
N GLU A 29 -16.41 23.88 -1.99
CA GLU A 29 -17.20 22.80 -2.59
C GLU A 29 -16.61 22.34 -3.93
N ASP A 30 -16.23 23.28 -4.78
CA ASP A 30 -15.57 23.02 -6.06
C ASP A 30 -14.22 22.33 -5.84
N ALA A 31 -13.40 22.81 -4.90
CA ALA A 31 -12.14 22.20 -4.52
C ALA A 31 -12.33 20.78 -3.97
N ALA A 32 -13.38 20.52 -3.19
CA ALA A 32 -13.73 19.18 -2.73
C ALA A 32 -14.16 18.27 -3.89
N CYS A 33 -14.88 18.80 -4.90
CA CYS A 33 -15.22 18.09 -6.12
C CYS A 33 -13.96 17.75 -6.94
N TYR A 34 -12.98 18.67 -7.00
CA TYR A 34 -11.68 18.40 -7.61
C TYR A 34 -10.85 17.38 -6.83
N ARG A 35 -10.87 17.36 -5.48
CA ARG A 35 -10.25 16.28 -4.69
C ARG A 35 -10.91 14.92 -4.95
N LYS A 36 -12.25 14.88 -5.08
CA LYS A 36 -12.97 13.65 -5.50
C LYS A 36 -12.58 13.20 -6.91
N LYS A 37 -12.31 14.14 -7.83
CA LYS A 37 -11.79 13.87 -9.19
C LYS A 37 -10.26 13.64 -9.23
N GLY A 38 -9.55 14.04 -8.18
CA GLY A 38 -8.10 13.96 -7.97
C GLY A 38 -7.62 12.63 -7.41
N ASN A 39 -8.53 11.68 -7.17
CA ASN A 39 -8.23 10.25 -7.32
C ASN A 39 -8.03 9.95 -8.82
N SER A 40 -6.99 10.53 -9.41
CA SER A 40 -6.51 10.27 -10.77
C SER A 40 -5.99 8.84 -10.93
N ALA A 41 -5.89 8.07 -9.85
CA ALA A 41 -5.76 6.61 -9.89
C ALA A 41 -7.01 5.88 -10.48
N ASN A 42 -8.16 6.56 -10.64
CA ASN A 42 -9.39 5.98 -11.18
C ASN A 42 -9.84 6.55 -12.54
N ARG A 43 -9.03 7.39 -13.21
CA ARG A 43 -9.23 7.63 -14.65
C ARG A 43 -8.62 6.44 -15.40
N SER A 44 -9.47 5.44 -15.70
CA SER A 44 -9.15 4.51 -16.78
C SER A 44 -8.90 5.36 -18.04
N PRO A 45 -7.69 5.35 -18.62
CA PRO A 45 -7.47 5.98 -19.92
C PRO A 45 -8.51 5.37 -20.88
N ALA A 46 -9.04 6.16 -21.81
CA ALA A 46 -9.87 5.65 -22.89
C ALA A 46 -9.02 4.65 -23.71
N GLY A 47 -9.06 3.39 -23.29
CA GLY A 47 -8.11 2.33 -23.62
C GLY A 47 -8.54 1.02 -22.93
N ARG A 48 -8.09 -0.10 -23.50
CA ARG A 48 -8.59 -1.47 -23.27
C ARG A 48 -8.94 -1.80 -21.80
N LYS A 49 -10.21 -2.11 -21.53
CA LYS A 49 -10.80 -2.53 -20.23
C LYS A 49 -10.23 -3.84 -19.62
N ASN A 50 -9.06 -4.31 -20.04
CA ASN A 50 -8.54 -5.65 -19.72
C ASN A 50 -7.38 -5.63 -18.71
N SER A 51 -7.19 -4.55 -17.95
CA SER A 51 -6.22 -4.56 -16.84
C SER A 51 -6.92 -5.06 -15.58
N PHE A 52 -6.35 -6.10 -14.95
CA PHE A 52 -6.79 -6.52 -13.62
C PHE A 52 -6.66 -5.36 -12.63
N THR A 53 -7.55 -5.33 -11.65
CA THR A 53 -7.46 -4.42 -10.50
C THR A 53 -6.35 -4.87 -9.54
N ASP A 54 -5.87 -3.99 -8.66
CA ASP A 54 -4.85 -4.35 -7.68
C ASP A 54 -5.24 -5.54 -6.79
N PRO A 55 -6.51 -5.65 -6.28
CA PRO A 55 -6.94 -6.83 -5.55
C PRO A 55 -6.93 -8.12 -6.40
N GLN A 56 -7.27 -8.03 -7.68
CA GLN A 56 -7.21 -9.17 -8.59
C GLN A 56 -5.76 -9.60 -8.85
N LEU A 57 -4.85 -8.65 -9.05
CA LEU A 57 -3.42 -8.91 -9.21
C LEU A 57 -2.83 -9.55 -7.95
N ALA A 58 -3.15 -9.01 -6.77
CA ALA A 58 -2.73 -9.57 -5.50
C ALA A 58 -3.24 -11.02 -5.33
N ASN A 59 -4.49 -11.31 -5.68
CA ASN A 59 -5.02 -12.67 -5.63
C ASN A 59 -4.33 -13.60 -6.64
N ILE A 60 -4.06 -13.14 -7.88
CA ILE A 60 -3.32 -13.92 -8.89
C ILE A 60 -1.94 -14.33 -8.37
N LEU A 61 -1.21 -13.39 -7.77
CA LEU A 61 0.11 -13.65 -7.20
C LEU A 61 0.05 -14.57 -5.98
N ALA A 62 -0.95 -14.39 -5.12
CA ALA A 62 -1.16 -15.26 -3.96
C ALA A 62 -1.40 -16.72 -4.41
N LEU A 63 -2.26 -16.93 -5.41
CA LEU A 63 -2.50 -18.26 -6.00
C LEU A 63 -1.23 -18.86 -6.59
N GLN A 64 -0.44 -18.05 -7.31
CA GLN A 64 0.84 -18.51 -7.86
C GLN A 64 1.81 -18.92 -6.74
N LYS A 65 1.92 -18.12 -5.67
CA LYS A 65 2.76 -18.40 -4.49
C LYS A 65 2.34 -19.69 -3.79
N GLN A 66 1.04 -19.98 -3.75
CA GLN A 66 0.48 -21.24 -3.23
C GLN A 66 0.69 -22.45 -4.16
N GLY A 67 1.30 -22.26 -5.35
CA GLY A 67 1.58 -23.32 -6.30
C GLY A 67 0.42 -23.67 -7.25
N VAL A 68 -0.64 -22.85 -7.29
CA VAL A 68 -1.75 -23.03 -8.25
C VAL A 68 -1.23 -22.85 -9.67
N LYS A 69 -1.59 -23.78 -10.57
CA LYS A 69 -1.11 -23.75 -11.94
C LYS A 69 -1.67 -22.53 -12.68
N ILE A 70 -0.84 -21.86 -13.48
CA ILE A 70 -1.26 -20.73 -14.33
C ILE A 70 -2.48 -21.08 -15.20
N THR A 71 -2.62 -22.34 -15.63
CA THR A 71 -3.81 -22.84 -16.36
C THR A 71 -5.10 -22.70 -15.56
N GLU A 72 -5.07 -22.96 -14.26
CA GLU A 72 -6.22 -22.89 -13.36
C GLU A 72 -6.55 -21.44 -13.01
N ILE A 73 -5.53 -20.61 -12.77
CA ILE A 73 -5.70 -19.16 -12.58
C ILE A 73 -6.34 -18.54 -13.82
N ALA A 74 -5.83 -18.86 -15.02
CA ALA A 74 -6.39 -18.36 -16.28
C ALA A 74 -7.86 -18.74 -16.47
N LYS A 75 -8.23 -19.98 -16.11
CA LYS A 75 -9.62 -20.44 -16.10
C LYS A 75 -10.48 -19.66 -15.10
N LYS A 76 -10.00 -19.47 -13.86
CA LYS A 76 -10.70 -18.72 -12.79
C LYS A 76 -11.05 -17.30 -13.24
N TYR A 77 -10.14 -16.64 -13.94
CA TYR A 77 -10.33 -15.26 -14.41
C TYR A 77 -10.88 -15.15 -15.83
N HIS A 78 -11.22 -16.26 -16.50
CA HIS A 78 -11.71 -16.30 -17.88
C HIS A 78 -10.81 -15.55 -18.88
N VAL A 79 -9.49 -15.71 -18.74
CA VAL A 79 -8.48 -15.11 -19.63
C VAL A 79 -7.51 -16.16 -20.19
N SER A 80 -6.69 -15.76 -21.16
CA SER A 80 -5.61 -16.62 -21.65
C SER A 80 -4.47 -16.73 -20.62
N ARG A 81 -3.68 -17.80 -20.70
CA ARG A 81 -2.44 -17.95 -19.90
C ARG A 81 -1.47 -16.81 -20.16
N GLN A 82 -1.39 -16.35 -21.40
CA GLN A 82 -0.54 -15.23 -21.81
C GLN A 82 -0.93 -13.94 -21.10
N THR A 83 -2.23 -13.69 -20.90
CA THR A 83 -2.69 -12.55 -20.10
C THR A 83 -2.19 -12.68 -18.66
N ILE A 84 -2.29 -13.86 -18.03
CA ILE A 84 -1.78 -14.05 -16.66
C ILE A 84 -0.27 -13.79 -16.59
N TYR A 85 0.53 -14.34 -17.51
CA TYR A 85 1.98 -14.09 -17.56
C TYR A 85 2.32 -12.61 -17.73
N SER A 86 1.65 -11.93 -18.65
CA SER A 86 1.86 -10.50 -18.89
C SER A 86 1.56 -9.67 -17.64
N GLN A 87 0.53 -10.04 -16.89
CA GLN A 87 0.11 -9.30 -15.70
C GLN A 87 1.06 -9.55 -14.53
N ILE A 88 1.52 -10.79 -14.31
CA ILE A 88 2.57 -11.11 -13.33
C ILE A 88 3.84 -10.28 -13.61
N LYS A 89 4.28 -10.24 -14.87
CA LYS A 89 5.44 -9.43 -15.28
C LYS A 89 5.23 -7.94 -15.00
N ARG A 90 4.02 -7.42 -15.19
CA ARG A 90 3.69 -6.02 -14.88
C ARG A 90 3.74 -5.72 -13.40
N VAL A 91 3.40 -6.69 -12.54
CA VAL A 91 3.47 -6.47 -11.09
C VAL A 91 4.90 -6.23 -10.64
N HIS A 92 5.94 -6.80 -11.26
CA HIS A 92 7.32 -6.44 -10.90
C HIS A 92 7.74 -5.02 -11.32
N ASN A 93 6.94 -4.35 -12.16
CA ASN A 93 7.12 -2.96 -12.59
C ASN A 93 6.01 -2.08 -12.01
N PHE A 94 5.76 -2.22 -10.70
CA PHE A 94 4.59 -1.67 -10.03
C PHE A 94 4.62 -0.15 -9.76
N SER A 95 5.78 0.49 -9.92
CA SER A 95 5.98 1.94 -9.71
C SER A 95 6.95 2.50 -10.75
N GLU A 96 6.64 3.70 -11.26
CA GLU A 96 7.53 4.48 -12.13
C GLU A 96 8.65 5.16 -11.33
N ASP A 97 8.45 5.36 -10.03
CA ASP A 97 9.46 5.92 -9.13
C ASP A 97 10.65 4.94 -9.05
N PRO A 98 11.87 5.37 -9.38
CA PRO A 98 13.04 4.51 -9.31
C PRO A 98 13.40 4.12 -7.87
N ASP A 99 13.08 4.93 -6.86
CA ASP A 99 13.50 4.72 -5.47
C ASP A 99 12.55 3.79 -4.70
N VAL A 100 11.32 3.64 -5.19
CA VAL A 100 10.41 2.60 -4.70
C VAL A 100 10.87 1.22 -5.20
N LYS A 101 11.45 0.42 -4.30
CA LYS A 101 12.06 -0.89 -4.63
C LYS A 101 11.23 -2.10 -4.23
N MET A 102 10.25 -1.94 -3.34
CA MET A 102 9.42 -3.05 -2.86
C MET A 102 7.96 -2.63 -2.72
N ARG A 103 7.07 -3.58 -3.00
CA ARG A 103 5.64 -3.50 -2.67
C ARG A 103 5.26 -4.65 -1.74
N MET A 104 4.56 -4.33 -0.66
CA MET A 104 3.90 -5.31 0.20
C MET A 104 2.40 -5.27 -0.04
N TYR A 105 1.80 -6.45 -0.15
CA TYR A 105 0.36 -6.64 -0.11
C TYR A 105 0.03 -7.23 1.25
N PHE A 106 -0.60 -6.44 2.12
CA PHE A 106 -1.17 -6.93 3.37
C PHE A 106 -2.54 -7.53 3.07
N MET A 107 -2.62 -8.83 3.22
CA MET A 107 -3.73 -9.68 2.83
C MET A 107 -4.47 -10.18 4.07
N ASN A 108 -5.78 -10.36 3.97
CA ASN A 108 -6.56 -11.15 4.92
C ASN A 108 -7.22 -12.30 4.15
N ARG A 109 -6.80 -13.54 4.41
CA ARG A 109 -7.12 -14.70 3.55
C ARG A 109 -6.77 -14.38 2.09
N ASP A 110 -7.76 -14.34 1.22
CA ASP A 110 -7.63 -14.09 -0.22
C ASP A 110 -7.87 -12.63 -0.62
N TYR A 111 -8.16 -11.75 0.34
CA TYR A 111 -8.53 -10.36 0.10
C TYR A 111 -7.35 -9.41 0.37
N LEU A 112 -7.09 -8.50 -0.56
CA LEU A 112 -6.15 -7.40 -0.36
C LEU A 112 -6.76 -6.37 0.60
N CYS A 113 -6.05 -6.07 1.70
CA CYS A 113 -6.47 -5.07 2.67
C CYS A 113 -5.72 -3.75 2.49
N THR A 114 -4.39 -3.79 2.46
CA THR A 114 -3.54 -2.60 2.26
C THR A 114 -2.40 -2.95 1.31
N MET A 115 -2.16 -2.08 0.34
CA MET A 115 -0.95 -2.11 -0.49
C MET A 115 0.02 -1.06 0.03
N ILE A 116 1.30 -1.41 0.16
CA ILE A 116 2.35 -0.57 0.74
C ILE A 116 3.53 -0.56 -0.24
N ASP A 117 3.81 0.58 -0.84
CA ASP A 117 5.01 0.84 -1.64
C ASP A 117 6.11 1.41 -0.76
N ILE A 118 7.33 0.89 -0.90
CA ILE A 118 8.44 1.14 0.03
C ILE A 118 9.64 1.70 -0.72
N ASP A 119 10.03 2.90 -0.31
CA ASP A 119 11.28 3.58 -0.64
C ASP A 119 12.21 3.52 0.57
N PHE A 120 13.18 2.62 0.52
CA PHE A 120 14.17 2.43 1.58
C PHE A 120 15.22 3.55 1.62
N LEU A 121 15.47 4.22 0.50
CA LEU A 121 16.53 5.23 0.42
C LEU A 121 16.12 6.50 1.18
N HIS A 122 14.86 6.87 1.03
CA HIS A 122 14.32 8.08 1.65
C HIS A 122 13.46 7.80 2.89
N GLU A 123 13.39 6.53 3.33
CA GLU A 123 12.58 6.09 4.47
C GLU A 123 11.13 6.57 4.30
N LYS A 124 10.51 6.24 3.17
CA LYS A 124 9.12 6.61 2.85
C LYS A 124 8.31 5.39 2.47
N ILE A 125 7.04 5.42 2.85
CA ILE A 125 6.04 4.49 2.37
C ILE A 125 4.84 5.21 1.77
N TYR A 126 4.21 4.57 0.79
CA TYR A 126 2.97 5.04 0.17
C TYR A 126 1.94 3.92 0.27
N ILE A 127 0.77 4.23 0.82
CA ILE A 127 -0.25 3.22 1.08
C ILE A 127 -1.51 3.44 0.26
N LYS A 128 -2.21 2.33 -0.01
CA LYS A 128 -3.59 2.33 -0.50
C LYS A 128 -4.38 1.26 0.22
N ASN A 129 -5.42 1.69 0.94
CA ASN A 129 -6.35 0.80 1.63
C ASN A 129 -7.47 0.34 0.68
N TYR A 130 -7.80 -0.96 0.71
CA TYR A 130 -8.83 -1.60 -0.13
C TYR A 130 -9.99 -2.18 0.70
N THR A 131 -10.00 -1.90 2.00
CA THR A 131 -11.06 -2.30 2.93
C THR A 131 -11.48 -1.11 3.80
N ASP A 132 -12.78 -1.02 4.09
CA ASP A 132 -13.33 -0.06 5.05
C ASP A 132 -13.29 -0.58 6.49
N GLN A 133 -12.95 -1.85 6.68
CA GLN A 133 -12.77 -2.44 8.02
C GLN A 133 -11.42 -2.04 8.58
N ILE A 134 -11.42 -1.05 9.46
CA ILE A 134 -10.22 -0.51 10.13
C ILE A 134 -9.31 -1.60 10.72
N PRO A 135 -9.81 -2.62 11.45
CA PRO A 135 -8.95 -3.66 12.02
C PRO A 135 -8.19 -4.50 10.99
N LEU A 136 -8.62 -4.48 9.72
CA LEU A 136 -7.97 -5.24 8.66
C LEU A 136 -6.90 -4.41 7.91
N ARG A 137 -6.81 -3.11 8.15
CA ARG A 137 -5.82 -2.23 7.51
C ARG A 137 -4.47 -2.35 8.22
N ALA A 138 -3.38 -2.30 7.47
CA ALA A 138 -2.02 -2.39 8.03
C ALA A 138 -1.73 -1.31 9.08
N PHE A 139 -2.26 -0.10 8.90
CA PHE A 139 -2.03 1.06 9.77
C PHE A 139 -3.31 1.55 10.47
N GLY A 140 -4.35 0.71 10.54
CA GLY A 140 -5.63 1.05 11.16
C GLY A 140 -6.26 2.33 10.57
N VAL A 141 -6.35 3.38 11.39
CA VAL A 141 -6.94 4.68 11.03
C VAL A 141 -5.94 5.66 10.39
N VAL A 142 -4.66 5.31 10.35
CA VAL A 142 -3.60 6.19 9.84
C VAL A 142 -3.51 6.05 8.33
N ASP A 143 -3.92 7.10 7.60
CA ASP A 143 -3.91 7.10 6.14
C ASP A 143 -2.57 7.59 5.53
N ASN A 144 -1.74 8.28 6.32
CA ASN A 144 -0.40 8.75 5.91
C ASN A 144 0.65 8.32 6.95
N PRO A 145 0.97 7.02 7.03
CA PRO A 145 1.94 6.50 7.99
C PRO A 145 3.36 7.01 7.70
N SER A 146 4.11 7.25 8.77
CA SER A 146 5.54 7.56 8.73
C SER A 146 6.39 6.30 8.56
N TRP A 147 7.70 6.47 8.41
CA TRP A 147 8.63 5.35 8.45
C TRP A 147 8.61 4.60 9.78
N ASN A 148 8.51 5.32 10.91
CA ASN A 148 8.42 4.69 12.22
C ASN A 148 7.15 3.84 12.36
N ASP A 149 6.03 4.30 11.80
CA ASP A 149 4.79 3.50 11.76
C ASP A 149 4.98 2.23 10.92
N PHE A 150 5.74 2.32 9.83
CA PHE A 150 6.13 1.16 9.02
C PHE A 150 7.00 0.17 9.78
N GLU A 151 8.04 0.63 10.48
CA GLU A 151 8.90 -0.22 11.29
C GLU A 151 8.11 -0.90 12.42
N TYR A 152 7.22 -0.17 13.08
CA TYR A 152 6.31 -0.73 14.07
C TYR A 152 5.40 -1.80 13.47
N PHE A 153 4.81 -1.54 12.31
CA PHE A 153 3.98 -2.52 11.58
C PHE A 153 4.76 -3.80 11.25
N LEU A 154 6.01 -3.68 10.77
CA LEU A 154 6.82 -4.87 10.49
C LEU A 154 7.10 -5.67 11.77
N GLU A 155 7.41 -4.98 12.88
CA GLU A 155 7.68 -5.63 14.16
C GLU A 155 6.43 -6.31 14.74
N ASP A 156 5.25 -5.70 14.61
CA ASP A 156 3.96 -6.27 15.03
C ASP A 156 3.59 -7.54 14.26
N ARG A 157 4.08 -7.70 13.02
CA ARG A 157 3.94 -8.91 12.20
C ARG A 157 5.01 -9.97 12.46
N CYS A 158 5.76 -9.83 13.54
CA CYS A 158 6.79 -10.77 13.99
C CYS A 158 6.51 -11.26 15.42
N PHE A 159 7.16 -12.34 15.83
CA PHE A 159 7.16 -12.76 17.23
C PHE A 159 7.91 -11.71 18.09
N PRO A 160 7.49 -11.39 19.32
CA PRO A 160 8.14 -10.34 20.11
C PRO A 160 9.65 -10.53 20.27
N ARG A 161 10.44 -9.45 20.21
CA ARG A 161 11.91 -9.51 20.43
C ARG A 161 12.30 -10.12 21.78
N THR A 162 11.45 -9.93 22.78
CA THR A 162 11.62 -10.42 24.15
C THR A 162 11.08 -11.84 24.35
N ARG A 163 10.58 -12.49 23.31
CA ARG A 163 10.05 -13.86 23.39
C ARG A 163 11.15 -14.82 23.85
N ASP A 164 10.78 -15.72 24.77
CA ASP A 164 11.69 -16.78 25.20
C ASP A 164 12.10 -17.66 24.01
N HIS A 165 13.35 -18.11 24.01
CA HIS A 165 13.95 -18.84 22.88
C HIS A 165 13.99 -18.10 21.52
N ALA A 166 13.87 -16.77 21.48
CA ALA A 166 13.96 -15.98 20.24
C ALA A 166 15.20 -16.31 19.37
N LYS A 167 16.36 -16.57 19.99
CA LYS A 167 17.60 -16.92 19.28
C LYS A 167 17.52 -18.27 18.55
N GLU A 168 16.76 -19.22 19.10
CA GLU A 168 16.55 -20.54 18.50
C GLU A 168 15.60 -20.43 17.31
N ILE A 169 14.50 -19.69 17.48
CA ILE A 169 13.54 -19.38 16.40
C ILE A 169 14.26 -18.74 15.20
N LEU A 170 15.11 -17.73 15.44
CA LEU A 170 15.91 -17.10 14.39
C LEU A 170 16.86 -18.07 13.70
N ARG A 171 17.51 -18.96 14.48
CA ARG A 171 18.42 -19.98 13.95
C ARG A 171 17.69 -20.98 13.04
N ASP A 172 16.49 -21.42 13.41
CA ASP A 172 15.68 -22.35 12.63
C ASP A 172 15.25 -21.73 11.30
N MET A 173 14.93 -20.42 11.30
CA MET A 173 14.65 -19.64 10.09
C MET A 173 15.91 -19.26 9.29
N ARG A 174 17.10 -19.55 9.82
CA ARG A 174 18.42 -19.17 9.27
C ARG A 174 18.59 -17.66 9.13
N ILE A 175 18.09 -16.91 10.11
CA ILE A 175 18.22 -15.46 10.20
C ILE A 175 19.28 -15.13 11.28
N PRO A 176 20.29 -14.30 10.97
CA PRO A 176 21.43 -14.08 11.87
C PRO A 176 21.12 -13.22 13.10
N PHE A 177 20.15 -12.33 13.01
CA PHE A 177 19.72 -11.42 14.07
C PHE A 177 18.25 -11.06 13.86
N TYR A 178 17.63 -10.42 14.86
CA TYR A 178 16.23 -10.03 14.74
C TYR A 178 16.09 -8.85 13.76
N ASP A 179 15.66 -9.18 12.55
CA ASP A 179 15.32 -8.25 11.47
C ASP A 179 13.88 -8.54 11.03
N PRO A 180 12.92 -7.62 11.29
CA PRO A 180 11.53 -7.82 10.92
C PRO A 180 11.31 -8.14 9.45
N LEU A 181 12.07 -7.50 8.55
CA LEU A 181 11.91 -7.70 7.10
C LEU A 181 12.34 -9.11 6.69
N LEU A 182 13.45 -9.61 7.23
CA LEU A 182 13.91 -10.98 7.00
C LEU A 182 12.97 -12.01 7.63
N ILE A 183 12.43 -11.73 8.82
CA ILE A 183 11.45 -12.61 9.48
C ILE A 183 10.20 -12.74 8.61
N ILE A 184 9.62 -11.61 8.17
CA ILE A 184 8.43 -11.62 7.31
C ILE A 184 8.75 -12.29 5.97
N GLU A 185 9.94 -12.14 5.40
CA GLU A 185 10.32 -12.86 4.17
C GLU A 185 10.32 -14.40 4.36
N LYS A 186 10.53 -14.90 5.58
CA LYS A 186 10.46 -16.32 5.92
C LYS A 186 9.07 -16.80 6.32
N THR A 187 8.31 -15.96 7.03
CA THR A 187 7.04 -16.35 7.65
C THR A 187 5.82 -15.83 6.92
N ASP A 188 6.01 -15.02 5.88
CA ASP A 188 4.98 -14.19 5.25
C ASP A 188 4.21 -13.32 6.26
N GLY A 189 4.81 -13.05 7.43
CA GLY A 189 4.18 -12.29 8.51
C GLY A 189 2.88 -12.92 9.01
N TYR A 190 2.73 -14.24 8.93
CA TYR A 190 1.62 -14.97 9.57
C TYR A 190 1.77 -14.92 11.10
N MET A 191 0.65 -14.69 11.78
CA MET A 191 0.57 -14.68 13.25
C MET A 191 -0.54 -15.62 13.73
N GLU A 192 -0.33 -16.22 14.90
CA GLU A 192 -1.36 -17.05 15.53
C GLU A 192 -2.55 -16.17 15.98
N GLY A 193 -3.77 -16.60 15.65
CA GLY A 193 -5.00 -15.90 16.04
C GLY A 193 -5.59 -14.97 14.98
N ASP A 194 -4.90 -14.74 13.85
CA ASP A 194 -5.44 -14.02 12.71
C ASP A 194 -5.33 -14.79 11.39
N HIS A 195 -5.80 -14.18 10.30
CA HIS A 195 -5.69 -14.71 8.93
C HIS A 195 -4.95 -13.74 8.02
N GLN A 196 -4.16 -12.84 8.62
CA GLN A 196 -3.46 -11.79 7.93
C GLN A 196 -2.04 -12.24 7.57
N TRP A 197 -1.58 -11.79 6.40
CA TRP A 197 -0.25 -12.13 5.91
C TRP A 197 0.24 -11.09 4.92
N ILE A 198 1.54 -11.10 4.63
CA ILE A 198 2.22 -10.15 3.78
C ILE A 198 2.82 -10.89 2.59
N MET A 199 2.44 -10.46 1.40
CA MET A 199 3.11 -10.85 0.17
C MET A 199 4.04 -9.74 -0.29
N MET A 200 5.33 -10.03 -0.38
CA MET A 200 6.35 -9.10 -0.86
C MET A 200 6.63 -9.27 -2.36
N VAL A 201 6.70 -8.15 -3.07
CA VAL A 201 7.15 -8.08 -4.47
C VAL A 201 8.31 -7.10 -4.55
N LYS A 202 9.46 -7.57 -5.01
CA LYS A 202 10.62 -6.73 -5.29
C LYS A 202 10.57 -6.26 -6.74
N LYS A 203 10.91 -4.99 -6.97
CA LYS A 203 11.03 -4.43 -8.32
C LYS A 203 12.18 -5.15 -9.04
N GLU A 204 11.92 -5.63 -10.26
CA GLU A 204 12.99 -6.20 -11.10
C GLU A 204 13.98 -5.09 -11.47
N ARG A 205 15.28 -5.40 -11.46
CA ARG A 205 16.36 -4.47 -11.85
C ARG A 205 16.45 -4.32 -13.35
#